data_AF-A0A6N3V794-F1
#
_entry.id   AF-A0A6N3V794-F1
#
_cell.length_a   1.000
_cell.length_b   1.000
_cell.length_c   1.000
_cell.angle_alpha   90.00
_cell.angle_beta   90.00
_cell.angle_gamma   90.00
#
_symmetry.space_group_name_H-M   'P 1'
#
loop_
_entity.id
_entity.type
_entity.pdbx_description
1 polymer ?
#
loop_
_entity_poly.entity_id
_entity_poly.type
_entity_poly.pdbx_seq_one_letter_code
_entity_poly.pdbx_strand_id
1 'polypeptide(L)'
;MAKEKQEPYEFLSNLVLALMDMDRIFSNSFFISEFAISPKTLGEIRRGEDMCIYQYVRVIRCMTKYLHLIIQLDMLLKELRIVLSFHCDLVVATVPHRSCGTCQPTEWVAVMHWDGVKL
;
A
#
# COMPACT_ATOMS: atom_id res chain seq x y z
N MET A 1 -23.94 -19.38 4.17
CA MET A 1 -23.17 -18.17 4.50
C MET A 1 -22.98 -17.38 3.21
N ALA A 2 -23.55 -16.19 3.11
CA ALA A 2 -23.27 -15.31 1.98
C ALA A 2 -21.79 -14.89 2.10
N LYS A 3 -20.96 -15.18 1.09
CA LYS A 3 -19.65 -14.55 0.99
C LYS A 3 -19.94 -13.04 0.92
N GLU A 4 -19.45 -12.28 1.89
CA GLU A 4 -19.35 -10.83 1.71
C GLU A 4 -18.68 -10.59 0.36
N LYS A 5 -19.29 -9.75 -0.48
CA LYS A 5 -18.67 -9.34 -1.73
C LYS A 5 -17.42 -8.58 -1.36
N GLN A 6 -16.29 -9.28 -1.36
CA GLN A 6 -15.01 -8.63 -1.24
C GLN A 6 -14.82 -7.76 -2.48
N GLU A 7 -14.70 -6.45 -2.27
CA GLU A 7 -14.49 -5.52 -3.37
C GLU A 7 -13.12 -5.82 -4.03
N PRO A 8 -13.01 -5.72 -5.37
CA PRO A 8 -11.85 -6.20 -6.13
C PRO A 8 -10.51 -5.66 -5.65
N TYR A 9 -10.50 -4.43 -5.13
CA TYR A 9 -9.30 -3.73 -4.71
C TYR A 9 -9.39 -3.21 -3.26
N GLU A 10 -10.07 -3.94 -2.38
CA GLU A 10 -10.23 -3.57 -0.96
C GLU A 10 -8.91 -3.15 -0.28
N PHE A 11 -7.82 -3.90 -0.50
CA PHE A 11 -6.50 -3.55 0.01
C PHE A 11 -6.02 -2.16 -0.46
N LEU A 12 -6.14 -1.87 -1.76
CA LEU A 12 -5.71 -0.59 -2.32
C LEU A 12 -6.61 0.55 -1.83
N SER A 13 -7.90 0.30 -1.66
CA SER A 13 -8.84 1.25 -1.07
C SER A 13 -8.45 1.59 0.38
N ASN A 14 -8.19 0.57 1.20
CA ASN A 14 -7.77 0.76 2.59
C ASN A 14 -6.45 1.52 2.70
N LEU A 15 -5.50 1.24 1.80
CA LEU A 15 -4.24 2.00 1.73
C LEU A 15 -4.49 3.46 1.33
N VAL A 16 -5.38 3.72 0.37
CA VAL A 16 -5.75 5.10 0.01
C VAL A 16 -6.37 5.82 1.19
N LEU A 17 -7.32 5.20 1.89
CA LEU A 17 -7.98 5.80 3.06
C LEU A 17 -6.97 6.09 4.18
N ALA A 18 -6.09 5.13 4.50
CA ALA A 18 -5.05 5.32 5.51
C ALA A 18 -4.10 6.48 5.16
N LEU A 19 -3.70 6.61 3.89
CA LEU A 19 -2.86 7.72 3.44
C LEU A 19 -3.61 9.07 3.49
N MET A 20 -4.89 9.09 3.14
CA MET A 20 -5.73 10.29 3.23
C MET A 20 -5.86 10.78 4.68
N ASP A 21 -5.97 9.87 5.64
CA ASP A 21 -6.12 10.20 7.06
C ASP A 21 -4.83 10.76 7.69
N MET A 22 -3.67 10.60 7.04
CA MET A 22 -2.40 11.13 7.54
C MET A 22 -2.32 12.66 7.53
N ASP A 23 -3.00 13.33 6.58
CA ASP A 23 -2.96 14.78 6.46
C ASP A 23 -4.28 15.33 5.89
N ARG A 24 -4.81 16.37 6.54
CA ARG A 24 -6.06 17.04 6.15
C ARG A 24 -6.00 17.69 4.76
N ILE A 25 -4.79 17.91 4.22
CA ILE A 25 -4.62 18.42 2.86
C ILE A 25 -5.23 17.49 1.80
N PHE A 26 -5.30 16.18 2.07
CA PHE A 26 -5.86 15.15 1.18
C PHE A 26 -7.38 15.17 1.13
N SER A 27 -7.92 16.29 0.69
CA SER A 27 -9.34 16.54 0.48
C SER A 27 -9.76 16.25 -0.97
N ASN A 28 -11.07 16.08 -1.20
CA ASN A 28 -11.59 15.93 -2.57
C ASN A 28 -11.14 17.09 -3.48
N SER A 29 -11.15 18.32 -2.97
CA SER A 29 -10.71 19.50 -3.73
C SER A 29 -9.25 19.44 -4.13
N PHE A 30 -8.37 18.98 -3.23
CA PHE A 30 -6.95 18.78 -3.52
C PHE A 30 -6.74 17.80 -4.68
N PHE A 31 -7.41 16.64 -4.65
CA PHE A 31 -7.25 15.64 -5.71
C PHE A 31 -7.81 16.11 -7.06
N ILE A 32 -8.89 16.90 -7.05
CA ILE A 32 -9.44 17.51 -8.27
C ILE A 32 -8.44 18.53 -8.83
N SER A 33 -7.85 19.38 -7.99
CA SER A 33 -6.94 20.44 -8.44
C SER A 33 -5.56 19.93 -8.86
N GLU A 34 -4.94 19.07 -8.06
CA GLU A 34 -3.58 18.58 -8.28
C GLU A 34 -3.50 17.44 -9.29
N PHE A 35 -4.59 16.69 -9.44
CA PHE A 35 -4.56 15.41 -10.14
C PHE A 35 -5.62 15.25 -11.23
N ALA A 36 -6.48 16.26 -11.42
CA ALA A 36 -7.58 16.27 -12.37
C ALA A 36 -8.45 14.99 -12.30
N ILE A 37 -8.60 14.43 -11.09
CA ILE A 37 -9.47 13.28 -10.85
C ILE A 37 -10.88 13.75 -10.53
N SER A 38 -11.89 13.10 -11.12
CA SER A 38 -13.27 13.47 -10.82
C SER A 38 -13.66 13.03 -9.40
N PRO A 39 -14.59 13.75 -8.73
CA PRO A 39 -15.12 13.30 -7.43
C PRO A 39 -15.70 11.88 -7.47
N LYS A 40 -16.32 11.52 -8.60
CA LYS A 40 -16.88 10.19 -8.82
C LYS A 40 -15.79 9.12 -8.80
N THR A 41 -14.75 9.31 -9.60
CA THR A 41 -13.60 8.39 -9.68
C THR A 41 -12.90 8.24 -8.33
N LEU A 42 -12.70 9.34 -7.59
CA LEU A 42 -12.12 9.26 -6.25
C LEU A 42 -13.03 8.49 -5.29
N GLY A 43 -14.35 8.67 -5.39
CA GLY A 43 -15.33 7.90 -4.63
C GLY A 43 -15.29 6.40 -4.93
N GLU A 44 -15.17 6.03 -6.20
CA GLU A 44 -15.04 4.63 -6.66
C GLU A 44 -13.76 3.98 -6.10
N ILE A 45 -12.63 4.71 -6.15
CA ILE A 45 -11.36 4.29 -5.56
C ILE A 45 -11.48 4.07 -4.04
N ARG A 46 -12.11 5.00 -3.32
CA ARG A 46 -12.31 4.90 -1.87
C ARG A 46 -13.26 3.77 -1.44
N ARG A 47 -14.01 3.20 -2.39
CA ARG A 47 -14.88 2.05 -2.16
C ARG A 47 -14.27 0.73 -2.64
N GLY A 48 -13.07 0.75 -3.23
CA GLY A 48 -12.42 -0.46 -3.74
C GLY A 48 -13.07 -1.03 -5.01
N GLU A 49 -13.88 -0.22 -5.71
CA GLU A 49 -14.57 -0.65 -6.94
C GLU A 49 -13.60 -1.09 -8.04
N ASP A 50 -14.11 -1.85 -9.02
CA ASP A 50 -13.34 -2.39 -10.16
C ASP A 50 -12.89 -1.31 -11.15
N MET A 51 -11.99 -0.45 -10.69
CA MET A 51 -11.36 0.60 -11.47
C MET A 51 -10.02 0.12 -11.99
N CYS A 52 -9.54 0.72 -13.08
CA CYS A 52 -8.21 0.44 -13.58
C CYS A 52 -7.18 0.66 -12.47
N ILE A 53 -6.37 -0.37 -12.16
CA ILE A 53 -5.36 -0.36 -11.08
C ILE A 53 -4.42 0.85 -11.15
N TYR A 54 -4.18 1.36 -12.36
CA TYR A 54 -3.43 2.59 -12.61
C TYR A 54 -3.99 3.78 -11.81
N GLN A 55 -5.31 3.91 -11.67
CA GLN A 55 -5.93 5.00 -10.92
C GLN A 55 -5.63 4.92 -9.41
N TYR A 56 -5.63 3.72 -8.83
CA TYR A 56 -5.21 3.51 -7.44
C TYR A 56 -3.74 3.89 -7.26
N VAL A 57 -2.85 3.33 -8.09
CA VAL A 57 -1.40 3.56 -8.03
C VAL A 57 -1.08 5.05 -8.16
N ARG A 58 -1.77 5.74 -9.05
CA ARG A 58 -1.68 7.18 -9.25
C ARG A 58 -2.01 8.00 -8.00
N VAL A 59 -3.14 7.71 -7.36
CA VAL A 59 -3.60 8.43 -6.16
C VAL A 59 -2.66 8.16 -4.98
N ILE A 60 -2.26 6.90 -4.79
CA ILE A 60 -1.27 6.50 -3.78
C ILE A 60 0.04 7.25 -4.01
N ARG A 61 0.58 7.23 -5.24
CA ARG A 61 1.83 7.91 -5.59
C ARG A 61 1.77 9.43 -5.33
N CYS A 62 0.61 10.05 -5.57
CA CYS A 62 0.41 11.46 -5.26
C CYS A 62 0.60 11.69 -3.76
N MET A 63 -0.17 10.99 -2.91
CA MET A 63 -0.09 11.17 -1.46
C MET A 63 1.30 10.83 -0.90
N THR A 64 1.92 9.74 -1.34
CA THR A 64 3.27 9.38 -0.86
C THR A 64 4.31 10.43 -1.23
N LYS A 65 4.19 11.08 -2.39
CA LYS A 65 5.07 12.19 -2.79
C LYS A 65 4.91 13.39 -1.86
N TYR A 66 3.69 13.75 -1.48
CA TYR A 66 3.41 14.86 -0.56
C TYR A 66 3.85 14.56 0.87
N LEU A 67 3.66 13.32 1.34
CA LEU A 67 4.14 12.87 2.64
C LEU A 67 5.65 12.59 2.70
N HIS A 68 6.37 12.77 1.58
CA HIS A 68 7.78 12.40 1.44
C HIS A 68 8.08 10.93 1.82
N LEU A 69 7.11 10.04 1.57
CA LEU A 69 7.27 8.60 1.74
C LEU A 69 7.99 8.00 0.54
N ILE A 70 9.09 7.29 0.80
CA ILE A 70 9.87 6.59 -0.21
C ILE A 70 9.53 5.11 -0.14
N ILE A 71 8.92 4.59 -1.21
CA ILE A 71 8.70 3.15 -1.39
C ILE A 71 9.83 2.60 -2.26
N GLN A 72 10.72 1.82 -1.66
CA GLN A 72 11.87 1.20 -2.36
C GLN A 72 11.45 -0.06 -3.11
N LEU A 73 10.71 0.11 -4.22
CA LEU A 73 10.21 -1.00 -5.03
C LEU A 73 11.33 -1.86 -5.65
N ASP A 74 12.49 -1.25 -5.93
CA ASP A 74 13.68 -1.93 -6.42
C ASP A 74 14.23 -2.92 -5.38
N MET A 75 14.31 -2.50 -4.12
CA MET A 75 14.70 -3.37 -3.01
C MET A 75 13.66 -4.45 -2.77
N LEU A 76 12.37 -4.11 -2.79
CA LEU A 76 11.31 -5.12 -2.68
C LEU A 76 11.40 -6.18 -3.78
N LEU A 77 11.64 -5.77 -5.03
CA LEU A 77 11.82 -6.69 -6.14
C LEU A 77 13.06 -7.59 -5.95
N LYS A 78 14.15 -7.04 -5.42
CA LYS A 78 15.36 -7.82 -5.11
C LYS A 78 15.06 -8.90 -4.07
N GLU A 79 14.40 -8.55 -2.97
CA GLU A 79 14.05 -9.51 -1.92
C GLU A 79 13.05 -10.56 -2.41
N LEU A 80 12.05 -10.17 -3.22
CA LEU A 80 11.11 -11.11 -3.84
C LEU A 80 11.82 -12.16 -4.72
N ARG A 81 12.86 -11.77 -5.46
CA ARG A 81 13.65 -12.72 -6.25
C ARG A 81 14.37 -13.75 -5.36
N ILE A 82 14.86 -13.34 -4.21
CA ILE A 82 15.51 -14.23 -3.24
C ILE A 82 14.47 -15.21 -2.67
N VAL A 83 13.35 -14.68 -2.17
CA VAL A 83 12.22 -15.46 -1.63
C VAL A 83 11.78 -16.56 -2.60
N LEU A 84 11.59 -16.22 -3.87
CA LEU A 84 11.19 -17.17 -4.91
C LEU A 84 12.28 -18.19 -5.26
N SER A 85 13.55 -17.80 -5.20
CA SER A 85 14.67 -18.71 -5.53
C SER A 85 14.94 -19.72 -4.40
N PHE A 86 14.79 -19.29 -3.16
CA PHE A 86 15.11 -20.09 -1.97
C PHE A 86 13.89 -20.72 -1.29
N HIS A 87 12.68 -20.50 -1.81
CA HIS A 87 11.42 -21.01 -1.24
C HIS A 87 11.27 -20.66 0.25
N CYS A 88 11.68 -19.45 0.63
CA CYS A 88 11.51 -18.93 1.98
C CYS A 88 10.37 -17.91 2.04
N ASP A 89 9.94 -17.55 3.24
CA ASP A 89 8.90 -16.55 3.47
C ASP A 89 9.51 -15.13 3.45
N LEU A 90 8.72 -14.13 3.02
CA LEU A 90 9.09 -12.71 3.11
C LEU A 90 8.55 -12.13 4.42
N VAL A 91 9.45 -11.59 5.23
CA VAL A 91 9.12 -10.83 6.45
C VAL A 91 9.47 -9.36 6.27
N VAL A 92 8.67 -8.48 6.86
CA VAL A 92 8.96 -7.04 7.00
C VAL A 92 9.02 -6.67 8.46
N ALA A 93 9.73 -5.59 8.76
CA ALA A 93 9.86 -5.08 10.12
C ALA A 93 9.59 -3.58 10.14
N THR A 94 8.96 -3.08 11.20
CA THR A 94 8.71 -1.65 11.39
C THR A 94 9.73 -1.04 12.34
N VAL A 95 10.29 0.11 11.97
CA VAL A 95 11.25 0.85 12.78
C VAL A 95 10.75 2.29 12.95
N PRO A 96 10.76 2.85 14.17
CA PRO A 96 10.36 4.24 14.39
C PRO A 96 11.21 5.23 13.59
N HIS A 97 10.55 6.18 12.94
CA HIS A 97 11.22 7.26 12.20
C HIS A 97 12.10 8.11 13.16
N ARG A 98 13.35 8.39 12.76
CA ARG A 98 14.36 9.16 13.54
C ARG A 98 14.76 8.57 14.89
N SER A 99 14.82 7.25 14.98
CA SER A 99 15.52 6.62 16.09
C SER A 99 17.04 6.82 15.87
N CYS A 100 17.69 7.57 16.77
CA CYS A 100 19.16 7.73 16.76
C CYS A 100 19.81 6.50 17.40
N GLY A 101 20.66 5.77 16.65
CA GLY A 101 21.40 4.59 17.12
C GLY A 101 21.21 3.35 16.24
N THR A 102 21.63 2.17 16.73
CA THR A 102 21.28 0.87 16.12
C THR A 102 19.84 0.54 16.50
N CYS A 103 18.91 0.94 15.63
CA CYS A 103 17.49 0.81 15.87
C CYS A 103 17.04 -0.60 15.53
N GLN A 104 16.63 -1.35 16.54
CA GLN A 104 16.01 -2.66 16.34
C GLN A 104 14.53 -2.47 15.96
N PRO A 105 14.00 -3.29 15.04
CA PRO A 105 12.58 -3.25 14.72
C PRO A 105 11.71 -3.56 15.93
N THR A 106 10.61 -2.82 16.05
CA THR A 106 9.63 -3.01 17.13
C THR A 106 8.75 -4.22 16.90
N GLU A 107 8.55 -4.59 15.63
CA GLU A 107 7.69 -5.69 15.22
C GLU A 107 8.22 -6.31 13.92
N TRP A 108 8.03 -7.63 13.78
CA TRP A 108 8.31 -8.40 12.58
C TRP A 108 7.03 -9.10 12.14
N VAL A 109 6.67 -8.96 10.88
CA VAL A 109 5.43 -9.51 10.30
C VAL A 109 5.75 -10.24 9.00
N ALA A 110 5.27 -11.48 8.88
CA ALA A 110 5.32 -12.21 7.62
C ALA A 110 4.27 -11.62 6.65
N VAL A 111 4.72 -11.26 5.44
CA VAL A 111 3.86 -10.63 4.40
C VAL A 111 3.65 -11.52 3.18
N MET A 112 4.50 -12.54 3.02
CA MET A 112 4.33 -13.58 2.02
C MET A 112 4.85 -14.88 2.60
N HIS A 113 3.99 -15.89 2.71
CA HIS A 113 4.38 -17.23 3.11
C HIS A 113 3.95 -18.25 2.07
N TRP A 114 4.66 -19.36 2.01
CA TRP A 114 4.24 -20.49 1.18
C TRP A 114 3.07 -21.20 1.85
N ASP A 115 1.87 -21.07 1.31
CA ASP A 115 0.72 -21.85 1.76
C ASP A 115 0.69 -23.21 1.05
N GLY A 116 0.76 -24.30 1.81
CA GLY A 116 0.53 -25.66 1.32
C GLY A 116 1.67 -26.33 0.53
N VAL A 117 2.89 -25.78 0.49
CA VAL A 117 4.04 -26.46 -0.14
C VAL A 117 4.59 -27.53 0.80
N LYS A 118 4.24 -28.80 0.55
CA LYS A 118 5.00 -29.94 1.10
C LYS A 118 6.31 -30.03 0.31
N LEU A 119 7.41 -29.55 0.91
CA LEU A 119 8.76 -29.85 0.44
C LEU A 119 9.04 -31.35 0.46
#